data_AF-A0ABD7HJ23-F1
#
_entry.id   AF-A0ABD7HJ23-F1
#
_cell.length_a   1.000
_cell.length_b   1.000
_cell.length_c   1.000
_cell.angle_alpha   90.00
_cell.angle_beta   90.00
_cell.angle_gamma   90.00
#
_symmetry.space_group_name_H-M   'P 1'
#
loop_
_entity.id
_entity.type
_entity.pdbx_description
1 polymer ?
#
loop_
_entity_poly.entity_id
_entity_poly.type
_entity_poly.pdbx_seq_one_letter_code
_entity_poly.pdbx_strand_id
1 'polypeptide(L)'
;MFETDSDFDPDETVSSLALAVIDELRMRMLECLLVLQTLPEEADLNFADLANDVLAAHRGSLEAYQAASIVHQGAELDERWGHGLSRPKAIFARHNAAVRGGATKVAPMPALCDRLERHLYQLPRPDRTQTVAGQRPKCSGVVKSTAEDCTSSAIYLGSGMFGAHCYSHASPSEREQYRVHHEENDARQARSHNDLRSLQRAAGEKIVTHWISTREQRTQWIEALISN
;
A
#
# COMPACT_ATOMS: atom_id res chain seq x y z
N MET A 1 27.51 41.07 30.32
CA MET A 1 27.63 39.61 30.16
C MET A 1 26.21 39.10 30.06
N PHE A 2 25.71 38.97 28.82
CA PHE A 2 24.37 38.44 28.58
C PHE A 2 24.54 36.93 28.40
N GLU A 3 24.06 36.19 29.39
CA GLU A 3 23.84 34.76 29.26
C GLU A 3 22.83 34.59 28.11
N THR A 4 23.33 34.05 27.00
CA THR A 4 22.48 33.56 25.93
C THR A 4 21.97 32.22 26.41
N ASP A 5 20.78 32.21 27.01
CA ASP A 5 19.98 30.99 27.09
C ASP A 5 19.76 30.56 25.63
N SER A 6 20.59 29.62 25.22
CA SER A 6 20.47 28.94 23.96
C SER A 6 19.23 28.08 24.07
N ASP A 7 18.08 28.63 23.67
CA ASP A 7 16.89 27.87 23.29
C ASP A 7 17.26 27.00 22.07
N PHE A 8 18.07 25.96 22.31
CA PHE A 8 18.11 24.79 21.46
C PHE A 8 16.72 24.17 21.60
N ASP A 9 15.81 24.56 20.74
CA ASP A 9 14.61 23.77 20.49
C ASP A 9 15.12 22.41 20.01
N PRO A 10 15.07 21.36 20.84
CA PRO A 10 15.76 20.12 20.52
C PRO A 10 15.21 19.61 19.20
N ASP A 11 16.10 19.14 18.32
CA ASP A 11 15.73 18.44 17.10
C ASP A 11 14.62 17.42 17.38
N GLU A 12 13.75 17.14 16.41
CA GLU A 12 12.72 16.13 16.63
C GLU A 12 13.40 14.80 17.01
N THR A 13 12.99 14.22 18.13
CA THR A 13 13.51 12.92 18.57
C THR A 13 12.38 11.90 18.66
N VAL A 14 12.69 10.66 18.32
CA VAL A 14 11.79 9.53 18.42
C VAL A 14 12.52 8.40 19.12
N SER A 15 11.97 7.94 20.24
CA SER A 15 12.50 6.80 20.97
C SER A 15 12.15 5.48 20.28
N SER A 16 12.96 4.43 20.50
CA SER A 16 12.65 3.08 20.01
C SER A 16 11.32 2.55 20.56
N LEU A 17 10.96 2.93 21.79
CA LEU A 17 9.66 2.57 22.37
C LEU A 17 8.51 3.22 21.61
N ALA A 18 8.61 4.51 21.28
CA ALA A 18 7.58 5.19 20.50
C ALA A 18 7.39 4.52 19.14
N LEU A 19 8.49 4.18 18.46
CA LEU A 19 8.43 3.49 17.17
C LEU A 19 7.75 2.11 17.27
N ALA A 20 8.08 1.33 18.31
CA ALA A 20 7.46 0.02 18.55
C ALA A 20 5.96 0.13 18.87
N VAL A 21 5.57 1.11 19.69
CA VAL A 21 4.15 1.35 20.04
C VAL A 21 3.35 1.78 18.81
N ILE A 22 3.92 2.61 17.93
CA ILE A 22 3.23 3.01 16.70
C ILE A 22 3.09 1.83 15.73
N ASP A 23 4.11 0.95 15.60
CA ASP A 23 4.00 -0.27 14.78
C ASP A 23 2.92 -1.22 15.32
N GLU A 24 2.87 -1.42 16.64
CA GLU A 24 1.83 -2.23 17.28
C GLU A 24 0.45 -1.61 17.05
N LEU A 25 0.31 -0.28 17.18
CA LEU A 25 -0.94 0.41 16.87
C LEU A 25 -1.39 0.18 15.43
N ARG A 26 -0.46 0.24 14.46
CA ARG A 26 -0.76 -0.09 13.06
C ARG A 26 -1.29 -1.51 12.92
N MET A 27 -0.61 -2.49 13.55
CA MET A 27 -1.04 -3.88 13.53
C MET A 27 -2.45 -4.04 14.07
N ARG A 28 -2.78 -3.37 15.20
CA ARG A 28 -4.13 -3.41 15.77
C ARG A 28 -5.18 -2.80 14.85
N MET A 29 -4.88 -1.70 14.15
CA MET A 29 -5.82 -1.14 13.17
C MET A 29 -6.06 -2.10 12.00
N LEU A 30 -5.01 -2.79 11.54
CA LEU A 30 -5.14 -3.82 10.51
C LEU A 30 -5.96 -5.02 10.99
N GLU A 31 -5.72 -5.49 12.21
CA GLU A 31 -6.52 -6.56 12.83
C GLU A 31 -8.00 -6.17 12.89
N CYS A 32 -8.32 -4.94 13.33
CA CYS A 32 -9.68 -4.42 13.33
C CYS A 32 -10.32 -4.46 11.94
N LEU A 33 -9.60 -4.05 10.88
CA LEU A 33 -10.12 -4.11 9.51
C LEU A 33 -10.46 -5.54 9.08
N LEU A 34 -9.59 -6.50 9.42
CA LEU A 34 -9.80 -7.91 9.06
C LEU A 34 -10.96 -8.53 9.84
N VAL A 35 -11.10 -8.21 11.13
CA VAL A 35 -12.23 -8.64 11.97
C VAL A 35 -13.55 -8.08 11.44
N LEU A 36 -13.60 -6.81 11.04
CA LEU A 36 -14.82 -6.21 10.48
C LEU A 36 -15.29 -6.92 9.20
N GLN A 37 -14.39 -7.58 8.45
CA GLN A 37 -14.77 -8.35 7.26
C GLN A 37 -15.44 -9.68 7.58
N THR A 38 -15.29 -10.21 8.80
CA THR A 38 -15.93 -11.47 9.21
C THR A 38 -17.31 -11.26 9.84
N LEU A 39 -17.57 -10.06 10.41
CA LEU A 39 -18.82 -9.78 11.12
C LEU A 39 -20.11 -9.82 10.28
N PRO A 40 -20.14 -9.51 8.96
CA PRO A 40 -21.38 -9.56 8.19
C PRO A 40 -22.05 -10.94 8.11
N GLU A 41 -21.33 -12.01 8.44
CA GLU A 41 -21.87 -13.38 8.52
C GLU A 41 -22.51 -13.66 9.89
N GLU A 42 -22.19 -12.85 10.90
CA GLU A 42 -22.60 -13.02 12.31
C GLU A 42 -23.58 -11.95 12.79
N ALA A 43 -23.70 -10.83 12.07
CA ALA A 43 -24.57 -9.71 12.42
C ALA A 43 -25.16 -9.04 11.18
N ASP A 44 -26.48 -8.83 11.19
CA ASP A 44 -27.23 -8.09 10.16
C ASP A 44 -27.04 -6.56 10.28
N LEU A 45 -25.79 -6.11 10.25
CA LEU A 45 -25.40 -4.70 10.35
C LEU A 45 -24.47 -4.31 9.21
N ASN A 46 -24.61 -3.07 8.74
CA ASN A 46 -23.67 -2.48 7.79
C ASN A 46 -22.48 -1.86 8.53
N PHE A 47 -21.32 -2.50 8.43
CA PHE A 47 -20.07 -2.02 9.07
C PHE A 47 -19.23 -1.10 8.17
N ALA A 48 -19.73 -0.66 7.01
CA ALA A 48 -18.94 0.11 6.04
C ALA A 48 -18.35 1.41 6.61
N ASP A 49 -19.14 2.18 7.36
CA ASP A 49 -18.67 3.45 7.94
C ASP A 49 -17.57 3.21 8.98
N LEU A 50 -17.77 2.23 9.87
CA LEU A 50 -16.76 1.83 10.85
C LEU A 50 -15.48 1.32 10.18
N ALA A 51 -15.60 0.53 9.11
CA ALA A 51 -14.45 0.05 8.34
C ALA A 51 -13.68 1.22 7.69
N ASN A 52 -14.38 2.24 7.19
CA ASN A 52 -13.75 3.44 6.62
C ASN A 52 -13.01 4.25 7.69
N ASP A 53 -13.57 4.39 8.89
CA ASP A 53 -12.94 5.10 9.99
C ASP A 53 -11.66 4.38 10.46
N VAL A 54 -11.73 3.05 10.63
CA VAL A 54 -10.56 2.24 10.98
C VAL A 54 -9.51 2.29 9.86
N LEU A 55 -9.93 2.30 8.58
CA LEU A 55 -9.01 2.41 7.45
C LEU A 55 -8.31 3.78 7.43
N ALA A 56 -9.02 4.86 7.76
CA ALA A 56 -8.44 6.18 7.89
C ALA A 56 -7.41 6.22 9.04
N ALA A 57 -7.75 5.65 10.20
CA ALA A 57 -6.84 5.53 11.34
C ALA A 57 -5.60 4.68 11.00
N HIS A 58 -5.77 3.55 10.31
CA HIS A 58 -4.68 2.72 9.82
C HIS A 58 -3.75 3.54 8.91
N ARG A 59 -4.28 4.27 7.93
CA ARG A 59 -3.45 5.11 7.03
C ARG A 59 -2.70 6.19 7.80
N GLY A 60 -3.35 6.82 8.77
CA GLY A 60 -2.70 7.79 9.67
C GLY A 60 -1.57 7.17 10.49
N SER A 61 -1.77 5.97 11.02
CA SER A 61 -0.73 5.25 11.78
C SER A 61 0.45 4.80 10.92
N LEU A 62 0.23 4.44 9.64
CA LEU A 62 1.31 4.21 8.66
C LEU A 62 2.14 5.47 8.45
N GLU A 63 1.48 6.59 8.20
CA GLU A 63 2.15 7.88 7.98
C GLU A 63 2.96 8.31 9.21
N ALA A 64 2.38 8.15 10.41
CA ALA A 64 3.05 8.42 11.68
C ALA A 64 4.27 7.50 11.88
N TYR A 65 4.14 6.20 11.64
CA TYR A 65 5.25 5.24 11.77
C TYR A 65 6.40 5.60 10.83
N GLN A 66 6.09 5.89 9.57
CA GLN A 66 7.11 6.19 8.57
C GLN A 66 7.86 7.49 8.90
N ALA A 67 7.15 8.53 9.33
CA ALA A 67 7.76 9.78 9.76
C ALA A 67 8.60 9.58 11.03
N ALA A 68 8.05 8.87 12.02
CA ALA A 68 8.76 8.56 13.26
C ALA A 68 10.02 7.73 12.99
N SER A 69 9.96 6.81 12.03
CA SER A 69 11.07 5.95 11.65
C SER A 69 12.23 6.72 11.01
N ILE A 70 11.97 7.69 10.12
CA ILE A 70 13.06 8.48 9.53
C ILE A 70 13.69 9.40 10.56
N VAL A 71 12.90 9.98 11.47
CA VAL A 71 13.43 10.76 12.60
C VAL A 71 14.26 9.89 13.53
N HIS A 72 13.78 8.68 13.86
CA HIS A 72 14.52 7.73 14.69
C HIS A 72 15.87 7.32 14.08
N GLN A 73 15.94 7.26 12.75
CA GLN A 73 17.17 6.98 12.00
C GLN A 73 18.13 8.18 11.90
N GLY A 74 17.78 9.34 12.47
CA GLY A 74 18.60 10.54 12.41
C GLY A 74 18.59 11.21 11.03
N ALA A 75 17.47 11.11 10.30
CA ALA A 75 17.33 11.80 9.03
C ALA A 75 17.43 13.32 9.22
N GLU A 76 18.26 13.97 8.40
CA GLU A 76 18.34 15.44 8.37
C GLU A 76 17.01 16.04 7.91
N LEU A 77 16.58 17.08 8.62
CA LEU A 77 15.36 17.84 8.35
C LEU A 77 15.73 19.31 8.16
N ASP A 78 15.10 19.96 7.19
CA ASP A 78 15.14 21.41 7.03
C ASP A 78 14.47 22.12 8.24
N GLU A 79 14.57 23.44 8.31
CA GLU A 79 14.05 24.24 9.43
C GLU A 79 12.57 23.95 9.74
N ARG A 80 12.21 23.98 11.03
CA ARG A 80 10.83 23.76 11.48
C ARG A 80 9.90 24.86 10.98
N TRP A 81 8.67 24.46 10.63
CA TRP A 81 7.62 25.40 10.25
C TRP A 81 6.79 25.76 11.49
N GLY A 82 7.32 26.70 12.28
CA GLY A 82 6.69 27.21 13.50
C GLY A 82 7.11 26.47 14.78
N HIS A 83 6.49 26.87 15.90
CA HIS A 83 6.89 26.44 17.26
C HIS A 83 6.20 25.17 17.77
N GLY A 84 5.33 24.55 16.96
CA GLY A 84 4.61 23.33 17.33
C GLY A 84 5.30 22.06 16.85
N LEU A 85 4.91 20.90 17.41
CA LEU A 85 5.36 19.61 16.92
C LEU A 85 4.97 19.41 15.45
N SER A 86 5.94 18.96 14.64
CA SER A 86 5.69 18.66 13.23
C SER A 86 4.70 17.51 13.07
N ARG A 87 3.68 17.71 12.22
CA ARG A 87 2.86 16.61 11.74
C ARG A 87 3.70 15.67 10.86
N PRO A 88 3.35 14.38 10.73
CA PRO A 88 4.08 13.44 9.88
C PRO A 88 4.37 13.95 8.45
N LYS A 89 3.39 14.61 7.81
CA LYS A 89 3.56 15.24 6.49
C LYS A 89 4.64 16.31 6.46
N ALA A 90 4.74 17.11 7.52
CA ALA A 90 5.75 18.16 7.62
C ALA A 90 7.15 17.56 7.78
N ILE A 91 7.29 16.46 8.52
CA ILE A 91 8.57 15.71 8.60
C ILE A 91 9.02 15.28 7.21
N PHE A 92 8.15 14.65 6.41
CA PHE A 92 8.53 14.25 5.05
C PHE A 92 8.88 15.43 4.15
N ALA A 93 8.12 16.52 4.23
CA ALA A 93 8.38 17.71 3.42
C ALA A 93 9.75 18.33 3.75
N ARG A 94 10.08 18.44 5.05
CA ARG A 94 11.35 18.97 5.54
C ARG A 94 12.52 18.03 5.24
N HIS A 95 12.33 16.72 5.35
CA HIS A 95 13.35 15.75 4.91
C HIS A 95 13.61 15.87 3.40
N ASN A 96 12.55 15.93 2.58
CA ASN A 96 12.71 16.09 1.13
C ASN A 96 13.33 17.44 0.73
N ALA A 97 13.14 18.50 1.52
CA ALA A 97 13.82 19.77 1.34
C ALA A 97 15.32 19.65 1.66
N ALA A 98 15.67 19.05 2.81
CA ALA A 98 17.06 18.76 3.17
C ALA A 98 17.77 17.91 2.11
N VAL A 99 17.12 16.86 1.60
CA VAL A 99 17.66 16.00 0.53
C VAL A 99 17.92 16.79 -0.75
N ARG A 100 17.05 17.74 -1.11
CA ARG A 100 17.29 18.64 -2.25
C ARG A 100 18.46 19.60 -1.99
N GLY A 101 18.73 19.94 -0.73
CA GLY A 101 19.88 20.71 -0.29
C GLY A 101 21.19 19.91 -0.19
N GLY A 102 21.16 18.59 -0.41
CA GLY A 102 22.34 17.72 -0.41
C GLY A 102 22.37 16.69 0.72
N ALA A 103 21.38 16.66 1.62
CA ALA A 103 21.31 15.65 2.67
C ALA A 103 21.09 14.24 2.10
N THR A 104 21.48 13.23 2.89
CA THR A 104 21.25 11.83 2.51
C THR A 104 19.77 11.48 2.62
N LYS A 105 19.21 10.89 1.55
CA LYS A 105 17.83 10.39 1.57
C LYS A 105 17.71 9.15 2.45
N VAL A 106 16.87 9.23 3.47
CA VAL A 106 16.59 8.12 4.39
C VAL A 106 15.22 7.53 4.06
N ALA A 107 15.16 6.21 3.88
CA ALA A 107 13.90 5.50 3.71
C ALA A 107 13.34 5.10 5.08
N PRO A 108 12.00 5.08 5.26
CA PRO A 108 11.40 4.50 6.46
C PRO A 108 11.83 3.04 6.66
N MET A 109 12.06 2.65 7.91
CA MET A 109 12.32 1.26 8.27
C MET A 109 11.10 0.38 7.95
N PRO A 110 11.32 -0.90 7.59
CA PRO A 110 10.22 -1.83 7.41
C PRO A 110 9.57 -2.19 8.75
N ALA A 111 8.25 -2.06 8.82
CA ALA A 111 7.42 -2.48 9.95
C ALA A 111 7.10 -3.98 9.87
N LEU A 112 6.67 -4.55 11.00
CA LEU A 112 6.11 -5.90 11.02
C LEU A 112 4.81 -5.94 10.19
N CYS A 113 3.97 -4.92 10.35
CA CYS A 113 2.70 -4.76 9.65
C CYS A 113 2.85 -4.80 8.12
N ASP A 114 3.95 -4.25 7.59
CA ASP A 114 4.20 -4.20 6.13
C ASP A 114 4.26 -5.58 5.48
N ARG A 115 4.72 -6.61 6.21
CA ARG A 115 4.77 -7.98 5.68
C ARG A 115 3.39 -8.57 5.54
N LEU A 116 2.55 -8.35 6.56
CA LEU A 116 1.17 -8.85 6.57
C LEU A 116 0.33 -8.10 5.54
N GLU A 117 0.39 -6.77 5.49
CA GLU A 117 -0.30 -5.96 4.50
C GLU A 117 0.07 -6.36 3.07
N ARG A 118 1.37 -6.58 2.81
CA ARG A 118 1.84 -7.05 1.50
C ARG A 118 1.21 -8.39 1.12
N HIS A 119 1.14 -9.32 2.07
CA HIS A 119 0.57 -10.63 1.82
C HIS A 119 -0.95 -10.58 1.61
N LEU A 120 -1.65 -9.71 2.34
CA LEU A 120 -3.11 -9.65 2.37
C LEU A 120 -3.72 -8.71 1.33
N TYR A 121 -2.99 -7.71 0.83
CA TYR A 121 -3.56 -6.68 -0.05
C TYR A 121 -2.85 -6.52 -1.41
N GLN A 122 -1.69 -7.12 -1.62
CA GLN A 122 -1.02 -7.05 -2.93
C GLN A 122 -1.42 -8.23 -3.82
N LEU A 123 -2.02 -7.93 -4.96
CA LEU A 123 -2.25 -8.92 -6.00
C LEU A 123 -0.91 -9.44 -6.55
N PRO A 124 -0.86 -10.71 -6.99
CA PRO A 124 0.26 -11.22 -7.78
C PRO A 124 0.54 -10.30 -8.97
N ARG A 125 1.81 -10.02 -9.24
CA ARG A 125 2.19 -9.18 -10.39
C ARG A 125 1.69 -9.82 -11.69
N PRO A 126 1.08 -9.05 -12.60
CA PRO A 126 0.73 -9.56 -13.91
C PRO A 126 1.99 -9.91 -14.71
N ASP A 127 1.79 -10.65 -15.81
CA ASP A 127 2.85 -11.02 -16.74
C ASP A 127 3.65 -9.78 -17.19
N ARG A 128 4.96 -9.79 -16.91
CA ARG A 128 5.88 -8.66 -17.12
C ARG A 128 5.88 -8.18 -18.57
N THR A 129 5.65 -9.07 -19.53
CA THR A 129 5.72 -8.82 -20.98
C THR A 129 4.66 -7.84 -21.49
N GLN A 130 3.47 -7.80 -20.88
CA GLN A 130 2.46 -6.77 -21.19
C GLN A 130 2.93 -5.36 -20.79
N THR A 131 3.71 -5.28 -19.71
CA THR A 131 4.14 -4.02 -19.08
C THR A 131 5.52 -3.54 -19.53
N VAL A 132 6.18 -4.22 -20.48
CA VAL A 132 7.49 -3.81 -20.99
C VAL A 132 7.36 -2.49 -21.75
N ALA A 133 7.98 -1.42 -21.23
CA ALA A 133 8.17 -0.13 -21.89
C ALA A 133 9.30 -0.15 -22.94
N GLY A 134 9.49 -1.29 -23.62
CA GLY A 134 10.49 -1.50 -24.67
C GLY A 134 9.89 -1.33 -26.07
N GLN A 135 10.71 -1.49 -27.12
CA GLN A 135 10.21 -1.42 -28.50
C GLN A 135 9.22 -2.54 -28.78
N ARG A 136 7.96 -2.17 -28.99
CA ARG A 136 6.89 -3.07 -29.44
C ARG A 136 6.94 -3.20 -30.96
N PRO A 137 6.69 -4.40 -31.52
CA PRO A 137 6.53 -4.57 -32.97
C PRO A 137 5.47 -3.60 -33.52
N LYS A 138 5.75 -3.02 -34.69
CA LYS A 138 4.79 -2.14 -35.39
C LYS A 138 3.84 -2.97 -36.24
N CYS A 139 2.66 -2.41 -36.49
CA CYS A 139 1.68 -2.95 -37.41
C CYS A 139 2.23 -2.98 -38.85
N SER A 140 2.13 -4.11 -39.53
CA SER A 140 2.48 -4.27 -40.95
C SER A 140 1.39 -3.80 -41.93
N GLY A 141 0.24 -3.34 -41.42
CA GLY A 141 -0.88 -2.86 -42.23
C GLY A 141 -0.67 -1.45 -42.79
N VAL A 142 -1.36 -1.14 -43.90
CA VAL A 142 -1.36 0.19 -44.54
C VAL A 142 -2.70 0.87 -44.29
N VAL A 143 -2.66 2.17 -43.96
CA VAL A 143 -3.86 2.97 -43.70
C VAL A 143 -4.59 3.25 -45.02
N LYS A 144 -5.83 2.78 -45.14
CA LYS A 144 -6.60 2.87 -46.39
C LYS A 144 -6.81 4.30 -46.92
N SER A 145 -6.87 5.30 -46.04
CA SER A 145 -7.14 6.69 -46.42
C SER A 145 -5.91 7.45 -46.90
N THR A 146 -4.71 7.09 -46.43
CA THR A 146 -3.45 7.79 -46.75
C THR A 146 -2.50 6.94 -47.59
N ALA A 147 -2.76 5.63 -47.70
CA ALA A 147 -1.85 4.65 -48.29
C ALA A 147 -0.46 4.58 -47.62
N GLU A 148 -0.33 5.11 -46.40
CA GLU A 148 0.90 5.10 -45.60
C GLU A 148 0.93 3.93 -44.62
N ASP A 149 2.13 3.52 -44.20
CA ASP A 149 2.33 2.48 -43.19
C ASP A 149 1.67 2.85 -41.86
N CYS A 150 0.99 1.87 -41.25
CA CYS A 150 0.35 2.07 -39.96
C CYS A 150 1.41 2.30 -38.87
N THR A 151 1.31 3.41 -38.16
CA THR A 151 2.24 3.78 -37.08
C THR A 151 1.90 3.11 -35.73
N SER A 152 0.76 2.42 -35.63
CA SER A 152 0.33 1.73 -34.42
C SER A 152 1.18 0.49 -34.11
N SER A 153 1.29 0.12 -32.83
CA SER A 153 1.89 -1.15 -32.43
C SER A 153 1.01 -2.34 -32.80
N ALA A 154 1.64 -3.47 -33.10
CA ALA A 154 0.95 -4.74 -33.25
C ALA A 154 0.33 -5.18 -31.92
N ILE A 155 -0.77 -5.94 -32.00
CA ILE A 155 -1.47 -6.42 -30.81
C ILE A 155 -0.63 -7.47 -30.07
N TYR A 156 -0.74 -7.46 -28.75
CA TYR A 156 -0.10 -8.46 -27.90
C TYR A 156 -1.02 -9.68 -27.75
N LEU A 157 -0.48 -10.86 -28.04
CA LEU A 157 -1.23 -12.12 -28.10
C LEU A 157 -1.00 -13.03 -26.88
N GLY A 158 -0.20 -12.58 -25.90
CA GLY A 158 0.14 -13.38 -24.72
C GLY A 158 1.51 -14.06 -24.81
N SER A 159 2.06 -14.42 -23.65
CA SER A 159 3.34 -15.16 -23.51
C SER A 159 4.54 -14.59 -24.29
N GLY A 160 4.63 -13.26 -24.43
CA GLY A 160 5.68 -12.59 -25.20
C GLY A 160 5.45 -12.51 -26.70
N MET A 161 4.31 -13.02 -27.21
CA MET A 161 3.99 -13.01 -28.63
C MET A 161 3.21 -11.75 -29.03
N PHE A 162 3.51 -11.23 -30.22
CA PHE A 162 2.79 -10.14 -30.87
C PHE A 162 2.27 -10.60 -32.22
N GLY A 163 1.14 -10.06 -32.64
CA GLY A 163 0.64 -10.21 -34.00
C GLY A 163 1.51 -9.46 -35.01
N ALA A 164 1.15 -9.57 -36.29
CA ALA A 164 1.70 -8.73 -37.34
C ALA A 164 1.00 -7.35 -37.38
N HIS A 165 -0.26 -7.28 -36.93
CA HIS A 165 -1.12 -6.11 -37.11
C HIS A 165 -1.59 -5.49 -35.79
N CYS A 166 -1.95 -4.20 -35.84
CA CYS A 166 -2.75 -3.57 -34.79
C CYS A 166 -4.21 -4.09 -34.84
N TYR A 167 -5.00 -3.84 -33.79
CA TYR A 167 -6.35 -4.40 -33.67
C TYR A 167 -7.25 -4.08 -34.89
N SER A 168 -7.12 -2.87 -35.44
CA SER A 168 -7.86 -2.40 -36.61
C SER A 168 -7.49 -3.15 -37.90
N HIS A 169 -6.23 -3.53 -38.07
CA HIS A 169 -5.73 -4.26 -39.26
C HIS A 169 -5.64 -5.77 -39.05
N ALA A 170 -5.80 -6.25 -37.82
CA ALA A 170 -5.67 -7.64 -37.45
C ALA A 170 -6.63 -8.55 -38.22
N SER A 171 -6.09 -9.69 -38.62
CA SER A 171 -6.86 -10.80 -39.16
C SER A 171 -7.85 -11.33 -38.12
N PRO A 172 -8.91 -12.05 -38.55
CA PRO A 172 -9.85 -12.69 -37.63
C PRO A 172 -9.16 -13.60 -36.60
N SER A 173 -8.12 -14.34 -37.00
CA SER A 173 -7.36 -15.22 -36.10
C SER A 173 -6.54 -14.44 -35.08
N GLU A 174 -5.89 -13.33 -35.47
CA GLU A 174 -5.17 -12.45 -34.54
C GLU A 174 -6.13 -11.80 -33.53
N ARG A 175 -7.32 -11.36 -33.98
CA ARG A 175 -8.34 -10.80 -33.07
C ARG A 175 -8.88 -11.82 -32.10
N GLU A 176 -9.08 -13.06 -32.56
CA GLU A 176 -9.55 -14.15 -31.71
C GLU A 176 -8.50 -14.52 -30.65
N GLN A 177 -7.22 -14.65 -31.03
CA GLN A 177 -6.14 -14.89 -30.07
C GLN A 177 -6.01 -13.76 -29.05
N TYR A 178 -6.11 -12.50 -29.50
CA TYR A 178 -6.14 -11.34 -28.62
C TYR A 178 -7.32 -11.38 -27.64
N ARG A 179 -8.54 -11.73 -28.13
CA ARG A 179 -9.75 -11.85 -27.30
C ARG A 179 -9.59 -12.93 -26.24
N VAL A 180 -9.17 -14.13 -26.64
CA VAL A 180 -8.94 -15.27 -25.73
C VAL A 180 -7.93 -14.91 -24.66
N HIS A 181 -6.79 -14.32 -25.04
CA HIS A 181 -5.76 -13.90 -24.08
C HIS A 181 -6.28 -12.83 -23.09
N HIS A 182 -7.07 -11.87 -23.56
CA HIS A 182 -7.69 -10.88 -22.68
C HIS A 182 -8.72 -11.49 -21.73
N GLU A 183 -9.58 -12.39 -22.22
CA GLU A 183 -10.55 -13.12 -21.39
C GLU A 183 -9.86 -13.99 -20.33
N GLU A 184 -8.77 -14.68 -20.70
CA GLU A 184 -7.95 -15.45 -19.76
C GLU A 184 -7.30 -14.56 -18.69
N ASN A 185 -6.83 -13.37 -19.08
CA ASN A 185 -6.23 -12.41 -18.16
C ASN A 185 -7.27 -11.85 -17.18
N ASP A 186 -8.43 -11.44 -17.68
CA ASP A 186 -9.53 -10.93 -16.86
C ASP A 186 -10.02 -12.01 -15.88
N ALA A 187 -10.18 -13.25 -16.37
CA ALA A 187 -10.55 -14.39 -15.52
C ALA A 187 -9.47 -14.68 -14.46
N ARG A 188 -8.18 -14.58 -14.80
CA ARG A 188 -7.07 -14.74 -13.85
C ARG A 188 -7.04 -13.62 -12.81
N GLN A 189 -7.32 -12.39 -13.22
CA GLN A 189 -7.39 -11.24 -12.31
C GLN A 189 -8.57 -11.41 -11.35
N ALA A 190 -9.74 -11.78 -11.85
CA ALA A 190 -10.92 -12.07 -11.02
C ALA A 190 -10.65 -13.19 -10.01
N ARG A 191 -10.01 -14.28 -10.42
CA ARG A 191 -9.57 -15.36 -9.50
C ARG A 191 -8.61 -14.83 -8.44
N SER A 192 -7.57 -14.09 -8.84
CA SER A 192 -6.61 -13.49 -7.89
C SER A 192 -7.28 -12.59 -6.85
N HIS A 193 -8.29 -11.81 -7.25
CA HIS A 193 -9.07 -10.98 -6.33
C HIS A 193 -9.91 -11.82 -5.36
N ASN A 194 -10.57 -12.86 -5.85
CA ASN A 194 -11.34 -13.77 -5.01
C ASN A 194 -10.44 -14.51 -4.00
N ASP A 195 -9.28 -14.99 -4.45
CA ASP A 195 -8.29 -15.66 -3.60
C ASP A 195 -7.78 -14.72 -2.50
N LEU A 196 -7.49 -13.46 -2.86
CA LEU A 196 -7.06 -12.44 -1.91
C LEU A 196 -8.14 -12.13 -0.86
N ARG A 197 -9.40 -12.01 -1.29
CA ARG A 197 -10.54 -11.79 -0.37
C ARG A 197 -10.74 -12.98 0.57
N SER A 198 -10.63 -14.21 0.05
CA SER A 198 -10.68 -15.43 0.86
C SER A 198 -9.55 -15.49 1.88
N LEU A 199 -8.33 -15.09 1.48
CA LEU A 199 -7.17 -15.00 2.37
C LEU A 199 -7.37 -13.97 3.49
N GLN A 200 -7.89 -12.78 3.16
CA GLN A 200 -8.22 -11.75 4.14
C GLN A 200 -9.25 -12.23 5.16
N ARG A 201 -10.34 -12.88 4.69
CA ARG A 201 -11.35 -13.46 5.58
C ARG A 201 -10.76 -14.53 6.51
N ALA A 202 -9.98 -15.47 5.96
CA ALA A 202 -9.35 -16.52 6.77
C ALA A 202 -8.35 -15.96 7.79
N ALA A 203 -7.66 -14.85 7.47
CA ALA A 203 -6.83 -14.14 8.44
C ALA A 203 -7.69 -13.49 9.54
N GLY A 204 -8.79 -12.83 9.17
CA GLY A 204 -9.77 -12.27 10.10
C GLY A 204 -10.32 -13.31 11.08
N GLU A 205 -10.74 -14.48 10.59
CA GLU A 205 -11.27 -15.58 11.42
C GLU A 205 -10.26 -16.05 12.47
N LYS A 206 -8.97 -16.16 12.09
CA LYS A 206 -7.89 -16.51 13.03
C LYS A 206 -7.70 -15.44 14.10
N ILE A 207 -7.77 -14.16 13.72
CA ILE A 207 -7.66 -13.03 14.65
C ILE A 207 -8.84 -13.01 15.61
N VAL A 208 -10.08 -13.18 15.12
CA VAL A 208 -11.28 -13.29 15.95
C VAL A 208 -11.13 -14.43 16.95
N THR A 209 -10.74 -15.61 16.49
CA THR A 209 -10.51 -16.78 17.35
C THR A 209 -9.51 -16.46 18.45
N HIS A 210 -8.40 -15.80 18.11
CA HIS A 210 -7.39 -15.38 19.08
C HIS A 210 -7.93 -14.36 20.09
N TRP A 211 -8.63 -13.32 19.64
CA TRP A 211 -9.24 -12.30 20.49
C TRP A 211 -10.24 -12.90 21.49
N ILE A 212 -11.07 -13.84 21.04
CA ILE A 212 -12.02 -14.52 21.93
C ILE A 212 -11.30 -15.44 22.90
N SER A 213 -10.28 -16.19 22.45
CA SER A 213 -9.51 -17.10 23.32
C SER A 213 -8.77 -16.38 24.45
N THR A 214 -8.43 -15.10 24.25
CA THR A 214 -7.69 -14.27 25.23
C THR A 214 -8.60 -13.31 25.99
N ARG A 215 -9.92 -13.36 25.75
CA ARG A 215 -10.89 -12.41 26.30
C ARG A 215 -10.92 -12.39 27.82
N GLU A 216 -10.79 -13.54 28.48
CA GLU A 216 -10.79 -13.61 29.95
C GLU A 216 -9.59 -12.89 30.57
N GLN A 217 -8.39 -13.12 30.03
CA GLN A 217 -7.17 -12.41 30.44
C GLN A 217 -7.32 -10.91 30.23
N ARG A 218 -7.95 -10.51 29.11
CA ARG A 218 -8.26 -9.11 28.84
C ARG A 218 -9.21 -8.51 29.87
N THR A 219 -10.25 -9.24 30.28
CA THR A 219 -11.18 -8.81 31.33
C THR A 219 -10.45 -8.58 32.64
N GLN A 220 -9.65 -9.54 33.09
CA GLN A 220 -8.87 -9.43 34.34
C GLN A 220 -7.92 -8.23 34.31
N TRP A 221 -7.25 -7.99 33.18
CA TRP A 221 -6.37 -6.83 33.00
C TRP A 221 -7.13 -5.50 33.09
N ILE A 222 -8.34 -5.41 32.49
CA ILE A 222 -9.18 -4.21 32.58
C ILE A 222 -9.65 -3.98 34.02
N GLU A 223 -10.09 -5.03 34.71
CA GLU A 223 -10.52 -4.93 36.11
C GLU A 223 -9.39 -4.44 37.02
N ALA A 224 -8.16 -4.90 36.79
CA ALA A 224 -6.98 -4.42 37.50
C ALA A 224 -6.66 -2.94 37.22
N LEU A 225 -6.93 -2.43 36.01
CA LEU A 225 -6.74 -1.01 35.70
C LEU A 225 -7.79 -0.11 36.36
N ILE A 226 -9.02 -0.57 36.50
CA ILE A 226 -10.12 0.20 37.10
C ILE A 226 -10.04 0.18 38.63
N SER A 227 -9.48 -0.89 39.20
CA SER A 227 -9.36 -1.07 40.65
C SER A 227 -8.13 -0.36 41.25
N ASN A 228 -7.29 0.26 40.43
CA ASN A 228 -6.16 1.11 40.83
C ASN A 228 -6.51 2.59 40.62
#